data_AF-A0A0B4EDT2-F1
#
_entry.id   AF-A0A0B4EDT2-F1
#
_cell.length_a   1.000
_cell.length_b   1.000
_cell.length_c   1.000
_cell.angle_alpha   90.00
_cell.angle_beta   90.00
_cell.angle_gamma   90.00
#
_symmetry.space_group_name_H-M   'P 1'
#
loop_
_entity.id
_entity.type
_entity.pdbx_description
1 polymer ?
#
loop_
_entity_poly.entity_id
_entity_poly.type
_entity_poly.pdbx_seq_one_letter_code
_entity_poly.pdbx_strand_id
1 'polypeptide(L)'
;GWEQVDLFDGDQLIWSRNLHQELGFSTQRIRLRLGGARIKDRYRGAYWTGEVRVTGAVINGFRALGLDHPEQTVWRKDATTLAFRTDTNGDTDSIEIDLSQLVGARLQVRSRIDNYIKVGDPSEPQPYVHAPTVLM
;
A
#
# COMPACT_ATOMS: atom_id res chain seq x y z
N GLY A 1 14.79 -4.87 0.55
CA GLY A 1 15.84 -4.29 -0.30
C GLY A 1 15.62 -2.80 -0.41
N TRP A 2 16.64 -2.04 -0.77
CA TRP A 2 16.53 -0.59 -0.96
C TRP A 2 15.89 -0.29 -2.31
N GLU A 3 14.85 0.54 -2.32
CA GLU A 3 14.17 0.98 -3.55
C GLU A 3 14.73 2.33 -4.04
N GLN A 4 15.10 3.19 -3.09
CA GLN A 4 15.53 4.57 -3.29
C GLN A 4 16.55 4.96 -2.23
N VAL A 5 17.49 5.83 -2.60
CA VAL A 5 18.44 6.46 -1.68
C VAL A 5 18.34 7.96 -1.86
N ASP A 6 18.02 8.66 -0.78
CA ASP A 6 17.90 10.11 -0.76
C ASP A 6 18.88 10.69 0.27
N LEU A 7 19.56 11.78 -0.11
CA LEU A 7 20.45 12.54 0.76
C LEU A 7 19.85 13.93 0.96
N PHE A 8 19.71 14.31 2.22
CA PHE A 8 19.16 15.59 2.62
C PHE A 8 20.20 16.46 3.34
N ASP A 9 20.12 17.76 3.13
CA ASP A 9 20.71 18.79 3.98
C ASP A 9 19.56 19.55 4.67
N GLY A 10 19.32 19.28 5.94
CA GLY A 10 18.08 19.67 6.62
C GLY A 10 16.86 19.06 5.92
N ASP A 11 15.92 19.92 5.49
CA ASP A 11 14.73 19.52 4.74
C ASP A 11 14.95 19.52 3.22
N GLN A 12 16.14 19.93 2.75
CA GLN A 12 16.45 20.00 1.33
C GLN A 12 16.98 18.67 0.81
N LEU A 13 16.29 18.08 -0.17
CA LEU A 13 16.81 16.95 -0.94
C LEU A 13 17.94 17.43 -1.86
N ILE A 14 19.18 16.98 -1.62
CA ILE A 14 20.36 17.40 -2.40
C ILE A 14 20.85 16.32 -3.37
N TRP A 15 20.44 15.07 -3.18
CA TRP A 15 20.78 13.97 -4.09
C TRP A 15 19.79 12.82 -3.92
N SER A 16 19.44 12.15 -5.02
CA SER A 16 18.48 11.05 -5.02
C SER A 16 18.87 10.01 -6.07
N ARG A 17 18.62 8.74 -5.74
CA ARG A 17 18.77 7.59 -6.63
C ARG A 17 17.56 6.69 -6.55
N ASN A 18 16.97 6.41 -7.70
CA ASN A 18 15.93 5.41 -7.85
C ASN A 18 16.56 4.10 -8.34
N LEU A 19 16.78 3.17 -7.41
CA LEU A 19 17.50 1.94 -7.68
C LEU A 19 16.72 0.99 -8.61
N HIS A 20 15.39 1.10 -8.64
CA HIS A 20 14.56 0.36 -9.58
C HIS A 20 14.68 0.90 -11.01
N GLN A 21 14.74 2.23 -11.16
CA GLN A 21 14.94 2.85 -12.46
C GLN A 21 16.33 2.52 -13.01
N GLU A 22 17.36 2.56 -12.17
CA GLU A 22 18.74 2.22 -12.54
C GLU A 22 18.90 0.77 -12.99
N LEU A 23 18.19 -0.16 -12.34
CA LEU A 23 18.17 -1.58 -12.73
C LEU A 23 17.34 -1.82 -14.02
N GLY A 24 16.48 -0.86 -14.37
CA GLY A 24 15.43 -1.03 -15.36
C GLY A 24 14.14 -1.54 -14.73
N PHE A 25 13.04 -0.84 -14.99
CA PHE A 25 11.73 -1.25 -14.46
C PHE A 25 11.31 -2.61 -15.01
N SER A 26 10.63 -3.38 -14.16
CA SER A 26 9.99 -4.62 -14.60
C SER A 26 8.92 -4.30 -15.65
N THR A 27 8.77 -5.20 -16.62
CA THR A 27 7.68 -5.14 -17.62
C THR A 27 6.42 -5.87 -17.15
N GLN A 28 6.45 -6.51 -15.98
CA GLN A 28 5.41 -7.43 -15.50
C GLN A 28 5.12 -7.32 -14.00
N ARG A 29 5.97 -6.67 -13.20
CA ARG A 29 5.81 -6.59 -11.74
C ARG A 29 5.54 -5.17 -11.27
N ILE A 30 4.63 -5.06 -10.32
CA ILE A 30 4.35 -3.83 -9.56
C ILE A 30 4.39 -4.11 -8.06
N ARG A 31 4.55 -3.05 -7.27
CA ARG A 31 4.43 -3.09 -5.81
C ARG A 31 3.47 -1.99 -5.36
N LEU A 32 2.41 -2.36 -4.66
CA LEU A 32 1.57 -1.43 -3.91
C LEU A 32 2.12 -1.34 -2.49
N ARG A 33 2.46 -0.13 -2.03
CA ARG A 33 2.89 0.12 -0.64
C ARG A 33 1.75 0.75 0.13
N LEU A 34 1.44 0.18 1.29
CA LEU A 34 0.44 0.68 2.23
C LEU A 34 1.22 1.21 3.44
N GLY A 35 1.12 2.49 3.71
CA GLY A 35 1.80 3.12 4.83
C GLY A 35 0.91 4.15 5.48
N GLY A 36 0.87 4.16 6.81
CA GLY A 36 -0.01 5.02 7.59
C GLY A 36 0.50 5.19 9.02
N ALA A 37 0.08 6.29 9.64
CA ALA A 37 0.55 6.79 10.94
C ALA A 37 2.07 7.01 11.04
N ARG A 38 2.58 7.92 10.20
CA ARG A 38 3.86 8.57 10.47
C ARG A 38 3.60 9.84 11.26
N ILE A 39 4.21 9.92 12.45
CA ILE A 39 4.44 11.16 13.22
C ILE A 39 3.23 11.60 14.08
N LYS A 40 3.11 11.01 15.28
CA LYS A 40 3.00 11.70 16.60
C LYS A 40 2.45 10.85 17.75
N ASP A 41 2.01 9.61 17.50
CA ASP A 41 1.51 8.75 18.59
C ASP A 41 1.68 7.27 18.23
N ARG A 42 2.43 6.52 19.04
CA ARG A 42 2.79 5.10 18.84
C ARG A 42 1.57 4.16 18.93
N TYR A 43 0.40 4.70 19.25
CA TYR A 43 -0.86 3.99 19.43
C TYR A 43 -1.90 4.31 18.34
N ARG A 44 -1.50 4.90 17.22
CA ARG A 44 -2.40 5.15 16.09
C ARG A 44 -2.00 4.23 14.95
N GLY A 45 -2.79 3.19 14.73
CA GLY A 45 -2.70 2.36 13.53
C GLY A 45 -3.58 2.91 12.42
N ALA A 46 -3.15 2.72 11.17
CA ALA A 46 -4.01 2.89 10.01
C ALA A 46 -4.49 1.49 9.59
N TYR A 47 -5.79 1.24 9.68
CA TYR A 47 -6.39 -0.03 9.29
C TYR A 47 -6.86 0.06 7.86
N TRP A 48 -6.27 -0.77 7.00
CA TRP A 48 -6.52 -0.79 5.58
C TRP A 48 -7.43 -1.94 5.22
N THR A 49 -8.48 -1.63 4.45
CA THR A 49 -9.23 -2.64 3.70
C THR A 49 -9.36 -2.17 2.27
N GLY A 50 -9.29 -3.07 1.31
CA GLY A 50 -9.39 -2.65 -0.07
C GLY A 50 -9.22 -3.74 -1.10
N GLU A 51 -9.22 -3.28 -2.35
CA GLU A 51 -9.10 -4.09 -3.54
C GLU A 51 -8.16 -3.43 -4.54
N VAL A 52 -7.39 -4.27 -5.23
CA VAL A 52 -6.59 -3.90 -6.40
C VAL A 52 -7.19 -4.62 -7.60
N ARG A 53 -7.77 -3.85 -8.52
CA ARG A 53 -8.30 -4.36 -9.79
C ARG A 53 -7.36 -4.03 -10.92
N VAL A 54 -7.07 -5.03 -11.74
CA VAL A 54 -6.24 -4.94 -12.94
C VAL A 54 -7.15 -5.07 -14.16
N THR A 55 -6.90 -4.26 -15.18
CA THR A 55 -7.53 -4.36 -16.50
C THR A 55 -6.45 -4.34 -17.57
N GLY A 56 -6.64 -5.03 -18.70
CA GLY A 56 -5.62 -5.16 -19.74
C GLY A 56 -4.49 -6.17 -19.45
N ALA A 57 -4.52 -6.82 -18.29
CA ALA A 57 -3.61 -7.90 -17.91
C ALA A 57 -4.28 -8.82 -16.88
N VAL A 58 -3.71 -10.01 -16.68
CA VAL A 58 -4.11 -10.96 -15.63
C VAL A 58 -3.03 -11.06 -14.55
N ILE A 59 -3.45 -11.44 -13.34
CA ILE A 59 -2.56 -11.62 -12.19
C ILE A 59 -2.04 -13.05 -12.20
N ASN A 60 -0.74 -13.21 -12.45
CA ASN A 60 -0.05 -14.49 -12.40
C ASN A 60 0.23 -14.89 -10.94
N GLY A 61 0.72 -13.95 -10.14
CA GLY A 61 1.10 -14.19 -8.75
C GLY A 61 1.02 -12.93 -7.91
N PHE A 62 1.06 -13.10 -6.60
CA PHE A 62 1.22 -11.99 -5.67
C PHE A 62 1.95 -12.44 -4.42
N ARG A 63 2.59 -11.50 -3.73
CA ARG A 63 3.24 -11.71 -2.44
C ARG A 63 2.95 -10.54 -1.52
N ALA A 64 2.53 -10.85 -0.31
CA ALA A 64 2.40 -9.87 0.76
C ALA A 64 3.72 -9.81 1.55
N LEU A 65 4.15 -8.59 1.91
CA LEU A 65 5.37 -8.30 2.65
C LEU A 65 5.04 -7.28 3.75
N GLY A 66 5.64 -7.42 4.93
CA GLY A 66 5.41 -6.52 6.06
C GLY A 66 4.29 -6.97 6.99
N LEU A 67 3.43 -7.91 6.56
CA LEU A 67 2.31 -8.38 7.36
C LEU A 67 2.81 -9.12 8.62
N ASP A 68 2.44 -8.62 9.79
CA ASP A 68 2.94 -9.03 11.10
C ASP A 68 2.16 -10.21 11.71
N HIS A 69 0.88 -10.37 11.37
CA HIS A 69 0.02 -11.41 11.96
C HIS A 69 -1.01 -11.97 10.95
N PRO A 70 -1.58 -13.17 11.20
CA PRO A 70 -2.41 -13.88 10.21
C PRO A 70 -3.71 -13.17 9.80
N GLU A 71 -4.23 -12.27 10.63
CA GLU A 71 -5.42 -11.47 10.34
C GLU A 71 -5.14 -10.37 9.30
N GLN A 72 -3.87 -10.00 9.12
CA GLN A 72 -3.40 -9.24 7.98
C GLN A 72 -3.23 -10.19 6.81
N THR A 73 -3.86 -9.89 5.68
CA THR A 73 -3.89 -10.81 4.56
C THR A 73 -4.17 -10.13 3.24
N VAL A 74 -3.67 -10.76 2.18
CA VAL A 74 -3.97 -10.45 0.79
C VAL A 74 -4.44 -11.74 0.15
N TRP A 75 -5.55 -11.69 -0.60
CA TRP A 75 -6.07 -12.86 -1.28
C TRP A 75 -6.56 -12.50 -2.67
N ARG A 76 -6.57 -13.52 -3.55
CA ARG A 76 -7.10 -13.41 -4.90
C ARG A 76 -8.61 -13.58 -4.87
N LYS A 77 -9.35 -12.61 -5.41
CA LYS A 77 -10.79 -12.73 -5.64
C LYS A 77 -11.10 -13.37 -6.99
N ASP A 78 -10.33 -13.00 -8.02
CA ASP A 78 -10.44 -13.54 -9.37
C ASP A 78 -9.11 -13.36 -10.13
N ALA A 79 -9.08 -13.67 -11.43
CA ALA A 79 -7.87 -13.56 -12.26
C ALA A 79 -7.30 -12.13 -12.39
N THR A 80 -8.07 -11.12 -12.02
CA THR A 80 -7.76 -9.69 -12.20
C THR A 80 -7.90 -8.84 -10.94
N THR A 81 -8.38 -9.42 -9.84
CA THR A 81 -8.66 -8.70 -8.59
C THR A 81 -7.99 -9.35 -7.39
N LEU A 82 -7.23 -8.57 -6.63
CA LEU A 82 -6.81 -8.89 -5.27
C LEU A 82 -7.64 -8.09 -4.27
N ALA A 83 -7.90 -8.68 -3.12
CA ALA A 83 -8.40 -7.96 -1.96
C ALA A 83 -7.38 -8.06 -0.83
N PHE A 84 -7.39 -7.06 0.06
CA PHE A 84 -6.47 -6.98 1.17
C PHE A 84 -7.14 -6.41 2.41
N ARG A 85 -6.62 -6.85 3.55
CA ARG A 85 -6.87 -6.29 4.88
C ARG A 85 -5.55 -6.27 5.62
N THR A 86 -5.12 -5.14 6.13
CA THR A 86 -3.90 -5.03 6.93
C THR A 86 -3.95 -3.81 7.83
N ASP A 87 -2.99 -3.64 8.71
CA ASP A 87 -2.84 -2.42 9.50
C ASP A 87 -1.38 -2.03 9.67
N THR A 88 -1.11 -0.73 9.58
CA THR A 88 0.25 -0.19 9.64
C THR A 88 0.39 0.72 10.86
N ASN A 89 1.44 0.51 11.64
CA ASN A 89 1.75 1.16 12.91
C ASN A 89 3.16 1.77 12.88
N GLY A 90 3.35 2.82 12.08
CA GLY A 90 4.67 3.46 11.89
C GLY A 90 5.62 2.67 10.99
N ASP A 91 5.11 1.63 10.32
CA ASP A 91 5.77 0.74 9.38
C ASP A 91 5.13 0.85 7.98
N THR A 92 5.30 -0.17 7.14
CA THR A 92 4.76 -0.21 5.79
C THR A 92 4.58 -1.65 5.35
N ASP A 93 3.36 -1.96 4.92
CA ASP A 93 3.05 -3.20 4.23
C ASP A 93 3.18 -3.03 2.72
N SER A 94 3.36 -4.14 2.02
CA SER A 94 3.46 -4.14 0.58
C SER A 94 2.83 -5.36 -0.05
N ILE A 95 2.21 -5.13 -1.21
CA ILE A 95 1.67 -6.17 -2.08
C ILE A 95 2.46 -6.11 -3.38
N GLU A 96 3.30 -7.12 -3.62
CA GLU A 96 3.92 -7.34 -4.92
C GLU A 96 2.98 -8.14 -5.79
N ILE A 97 2.79 -7.71 -7.04
CA ILE A 97 1.86 -8.32 -7.98
C ILE A 97 2.60 -8.61 -9.28
N ASP A 98 2.60 -9.87 -9.67
CA ASP A 98 3.10 -10.34 -10.97
C ASP A 98 1.93 -10.40 -11.95
N LEU A 99 2.06 -9.65 -13.05
CA LEU A 99 1.07 -9.53 -14.11
C LEU A 99 1.57 -10.20 -15.40
N SER A 100 0.66 -10.53 -16.31
CA SER A 100 1.01 -11.04 -17.64
C SER A 100 1.79 -10.02 -18.48
N GLN A 101 1.44 -8.75 -18.38
CA GLN A 101 2.18 -7.60 -18.93
C GLN A 101 1.79 -6.31 -18.20
N LEU A 102 2.65 -5.30 -18.22
CA LEU A 102 2.31 -3.93 -17.80
C LEU A 102 1.88 -3.04 -18.96
N VAL A 103 2.32 -3.33 -20.18
CA VAL A 103 1.92 -2.55 -21.36
C VAL A 103 0.40 -2.69 -21.54
N GLY A 104 -0.31 -1.57 -21.51
CA GLY A 104 -1.77 -1.52 -21.61
C GLY A 104 -2.51 -1.93 -20.34
N ALA A 105 -1.82 -2.28 -19.26
CA ALA A 105 -2.45 -2.58 -17.98
C ALA A 105 -2.90 -1.29 -17.27
N ARG A 106 -4.10 -1.30 -16.71
CA ARG A 106 -4.57 -0.24 -15.80
C ARG A 106 -4.91 -0.83 -14.44
N LEU A 107 -4.37 -0.17 -13.42
CA LEU A 107 -4.54 -0.48 -12.01
C LEU A 107 -5.58 0.46 -11.42
N GLN A 108 -6.57 -0.10 -10.73
CA GLN A 108 -7.49 0.64 -9.89
C GLN A 108 -7.37 0.11 -8.46
N VAL A 109 -6.97 0.97 -7.54
CA VAL A 109 -6.94 0.66 -6.11
C VAL A 109 -8.14 1.33 -5.47
N ARG A 110 -8.99 0.56 -4.80
CA ARG A 110 -10.06 1.06 -3.94
C ARG A 110 -9.72 0.66 -2.53
N SER A 111 -9.59 1.62 -1.63
CA SER A 111 -9.27 1.32 -0.23
C SER A 111 -10.00 2.26 0.71
N ARG A 112 -10.31 1.73 1.89
CA ARG A 112 -10.76 2.46 3.06
C ARG A 112 -9.68 2.37 4.12
N ILE A 113 -9.37 3.51 4.70
CA ILE A 113 -8.50 3.62 5.87
C ILE A 113 -9.38 3.93 7.05
N ASP A 114 -9.44 3.02 8.01
CA ASP A 114 -10.05 3.26 9.30
C ASP A 114 -8.99 3.68 10.31
N ASN A 115 -9.45 4.38 11.34
CA ASN A 115 -8.61 4.81 12.45
C ASN A 115 -8.80 3.88 13.66
N TYR A 116 -7.76 3.75 14.47
CA TYR A 116 -7.84 3.13 15.78
C TYR A 116 -8.64 4.02 16.75
N ILE A 117 -9.65 3.45 17.43
CA ILE A 117 -10.38 4.11 18.53
C ILE A 117 -9.74 3.65 19.85
N LYS A 118 -8.99 4.55 20.50
CA LYS A 118 -8.42 4.30 21.83
C LYS A 118 -9.47 4.36 22.96
N VAL A 119 -10.52 5.17 22.77
CA VAL A 119 -11.61 5.40 23.74
C VAL A 119 -12.93 5.57 22.96
N GLY A 120 -13.91 4.69 23.17
CA GLY A 120 -15.20 4.69 22.46
C GLY A 120 -15.67 3.28 22.09
N ASP A 121 -16.85 3.16 21.45
CA ASP A 121 -17.34 1.87 20.93
C ASP A 121 -16.53 1.46 19.68
N PRO A 122 -15.86 0.29 19.67
CA PRO A 122 -15.07 -0.18 18.53
C PRO A 122 -15.89 -0.44 17.25
N SER A 123 -17.22 -0.58 17.37
CA SER A 123 -18.12 -0.86 16.24
C SER A 123 -18.60 0.40 15.51
N GLU A 124 -18.37 1.59 16.08
CA GLU A 124 -18.80 2.85 15.49
C GLU A 124 -17.65 3.55 14.74
N PRO A 125 -17.75 3.79 13.42
CA PRO A 125 -16.75 4.53 12.67
C PRO A 125 -16.75 6.01 13.07
N GLN A 126 -15.58 6.56 13.43
CA GLN A 126 -15.42 8.00 13.73
C GLN A 126 -15.55 8.86 12.46
N PRO A 127 -16.24 10.02 12.53
CA PRO A 127 -16.15 11.04 11.49
C PRO A 127 -14.72 11.61 11.49
N TYR A 128 -13.90 11.21 10.52
CA TYR A 128 -12.51 11.63 10.45
C TYR A 128 -12.39 13.03 9.81
N VAL A 129 -12.04 14.03 10.61
CA VAL A 129 -11.97 15.46 10.23
C VAL A 129 -10.93 15.75 9.13
N HIS A 130 -10.01 14.83 8.89
CA HIS A 130 -8.93 14.95 7.90
C HIS A 130 -8.94 13.81 6.87
N ALA A 131 -10.10 13.23 6.56
CA ALA A 131 -10.20 12.14 5.60
C ALA A 131 -9.60 12.56 4.25
N PRO A 132 -8.55 11.85 3.76
CA PRO A 132 -8.01 12.15 2.45
C PRO A 132 -9.10 11.93 1.41
N THR A 133 -9.31 12.93 0.57
CA THR A 133 -10.29 12.85 -0.51
C THR A 133 -9.65 12.11 -1.68
N VAL A 134 -10.19 10.97 -2.07
CA VAL A 134 -9.78 10.28 -3.29
C VAL A 134 -10.48 10.95 -4.46
N LEU A 135 -9.75 11.75 -5.24
CA LEU A 135 -10.23 12.33 -6.49
C LEU A 135 -10.05 11.30 -7.62
N MET A 136 -11.10 11.10 -8.42
CA MET A 136 -11.12 10.24 -9.62
C MET A 136 -10.39 10.87 -10.80
#